data_AF-A0A0C3AS05-F1
#
_entry.id   AF-A0A0C3AS05-F1
#
_cell.length_a   1.000
_cell.length_b   1.000
_cell.length_c   1.000
_cell.angle_alpha   90.00
_cell.angle_beta   90.00
_cell.angle_gamma   90.00
#
_symmetry.space_group_name_H-M   'P 1'
#
loop_
_entity.id
_entity.type
_entity.pdbx_description
1 polymer ?
#
loop_
_entity_poly.entity_id
_entity_poly.type
_entity_poly.pdbx_seq_one_letter_code
_entity_poly.pdbx_strand_id
1 'polypeptide(L)'
;MKTLEQEKERLILQEPMLVGIQPKPRTAMPILFAVVVTALGFSGAALATNEETAEWRAKIGTISPFQRIGSSYSTIMHQEWRQAKGREWQKSFDEFQKKIAGLPAGTLRPLAAYSYYYVAQSWVNLTEGKEMCYKLVGCFVGVYLLSAIPAARQVARRMFSHDPLSGRSFTLLTSQFGHAGLLHLAVNSFALLGFGEFAWSYLRSKQINEPGRLDEATSGYHFLAFHVAAGTFSALVSHLFATRVLLPRMVANLAKNVSASAAGAAPVTAVTPILPSIGASGAIWASLMLTSLAWPHTTVTLVFLPFIPISIGTGVLGFIALDIVGLIRGWRYAETTTRV
;
A
#
# COMPACT_ATOMS: atom_id res chain seq x y z
N MET A 1 -29.25 18.41 54.88
CA MET A 1 -28.07 18.74 54.05
C MET A 1 -27.64 17.62 53.11
N LYS A 2 -27.69 16.33 53.48
CA LYS A 2 -27.30 15.23 52.56
C LYS A 2 -28.24 14.99 51.37
N THR A 3 -29.50 15.45 51.43
CA THR A 3 -30.52 15.24 50.40
C THR A 3 -30.41 16.18 49.20
N LEU A 4 -30.02 17.45 49.41
CA LEU A 4 -29.87 18.44 48.34
C LEU A 4 -28.62 18.20 47.47
N GLU A 5 -27.55 17.66 48.05
CA GLU A 5 -26.36 17.25 47.30
C GLU A 5 -26.62 16.01 46.45
N GLN A 6 -27.33 15.02 46.98
CA GLN A 6 -27.71 13.82 46.22
C GLN A 6 -28.71 14.12 45.11
N GLU A 7 -29.58 15.12 45.30
CA GLU A 7 -30.51 15.59 44.28
C GLU A 7 -29.80 16.44 43.21
N LYS A 8 -28.79 17.24 43.59
CA LYS A 8 -27.86 17.89 42.65
C LYS A 8 -27.03 16.89 41.85
N GLU A 9 -26.51 15.83 42.48
CA GLU A 9 -25.79 14.75 41.77
C GLU A 9 -26.71 13.98 40.83
N ARG A 10 -27.96 13.71 41.22
CA ARG A 10 -28.96 13.12 40.31
C ARG A 10 -29.32 14.03 39.13
N LEU A 11 -29.42 15.35 39.35
CA LEU A 11 -29.68 16.32 38.29
C LEU A 11 -28.49 16.49 37.34
N ILE A 12 -27.26 16.44 37.84
CA ILE A 12 -26.02 16.43 37.02
C ILE A 12 -25.92 15.15 36.18
N LEU A 13 -26.41 14.01 36.71
CA LEU A 13 -26.43 12.73 35.98
C LEU A 13 -27.64 12.55 35.05
N GLN A 14 -28.65 13.43 35.14
CA GLN A 14 -29.86 13.42 34.30
C GLN A 14 -29.85 14.49 33.20
N GLU A 15 -28.83 15.35 33.11
CA GLU A 15 -28.66 16.14 31.90
C GLU A 15 -28.50 15.19 30.71
N PRO A 16 -29.31 15.34 29.65
CA PRO A 16 -29.09 14.61 28.43
C PRO A 16 -27.73 15.08 27.87
N MET A 17 -26.68 14.28 28.09
CA MET A 17 -25.41 14.30 27.34
C MET A 17 -25.61 14.00 25.84
N LEU A 18 -26.76 14.37 25.29
CA LEU A 18 -27.14 14.24 23.89
C LEU A 18 -27.41 15.61 23.24
N VAL A 19 -27.23 16.72 23.97
CA VAL A 19 -27.38 18.06 23.39
C VAL A 19 -26.02 18.76 23.35
N GLY A 20 -25.42 18.76 22.16
CA GLY A 20 -24.35 19.68 21.80
C GLY A 20 -22.98 19.04 21.60
N ILE A 21 -22.51 19.09 20.36
CA ILE A 21 -21.13 18.80 19.93
C ILE A 21 -20.79 17.30 19.77
N GLN A 22 -21.47 16.63 18.84
CA GLN A 22 -20.77 15.66 17.99
C GLN A 22 -20.23 16.46 16.80
N PRO A 23 -18.94 16.86 16.76
CA PRO A 23 -18.43 17.47 15.55
C PRO A 23 -18.57 16.42 14.46
N LYS A 24 -19.48 16.63 13.50
CA LYS A 24 -19.54 15.79 12.30
C LYS A 24 -18.10 15.65 11.81
N PRO A 25 -17.56 14.42 11.68
CA PRO A 25 -16.17 14.25 11.29
C PRO A 25 -15.93 15.05 10.02
N ARG A 26 -14.98 16.00 10.10
CA ARG A 26 -14.70 16.95 9.02
C ARG A 26 -14.19 16.17 7.82
N THR A 27 -15.03 15.98 6.81
CA THR A 27 -14.66 15.23 5.61
C THR A 27 -13.83 16.03 4.61
N ALA A 28 -13.89 17.36 4.68
CA ALA A 28 -13.12 18.22 3.79
C ALA A 28 -11.61 18.01 3.95
N MET A 29 -11.12 17.81 5.17
CA MET A 29 -9.68 17.65 5.44
C MET A 29 -9.09 16.34 4.88
N PRO A 30 -9.70 15.15 5.11
CA PRO A 30 -9.32 13.90 4.44
C PRO A 30 -9.31 14.00 2.91
N ILE A 31 -10.33 14.64 2.31
CA ILE A 31 -10.43 14.79 0.85
C ILE A 31 -9.32 15.70 0.34
N LEU A 32 -9.14 16.88 0.95
CA LEU A 32 -8.09 17.82 0.58
C LEU A 32 -6.72 17.17 0.71
N PHE A 33 -6.47 16.45 1.81
CA PHE A 33 -5.22 15.73 2.02
C PHE A 33 -4.97 14.72 0.90
N ALA A 34 -5.96 13.90 0.54
CA ALA A 34 -5.82 12.91 -0.51
C ALA A 34 -5.53 13.55 -1.88
N VAL A 35 -6.21 14.65 -2.21
CA VAL A 35 -5.95 15.42 -3.45
C VAL A 35 -4.53 15.97 -3.46
N VAL A 36 -4.10 16.61 -2.36
CA VAL A 36 -2.77 17.20 -2.23
C VAL A 36 -1.68 16.12 -2.30
N VAL A 37 -1.81 15.02 -1.56
CA VAL A 37 -0.84 13.92 -1.59
C VAL A 37 -0.75 13.29 -2.98
N THR A 38 -1.88 13.11 -3.66
CA THR A 38 -1.89 12.59 -5.03
C THR A 38 -1.17 13.54 -5.98
N ALA A 39 -1.48 14.83 -5.92
CA ALA A 39 -0.83 15.85 -6.75
C ALA A 39 0.68 15.94 -6.48
N LEU A 40 1.09 15.93 -5.20
CA LEU A 40 2.50 15.90 -4.81
C LEU A 40 3.20 14.61 -5.23
N GLY A 41 2.52 13.46 -5.14
CA GLY A 41 3.04 12.17 -5.57
C GLY A 41 3.35 12.14 -7.06
N PHE A 42 2.40 12.58 -7.90
CA PHE A 42 2.63 12.68 -9.35
C PHE A 42 3.66 13.76 -9.71
N SER A 43 3.63 14.92 -9.05
CA SER A 43 4.60 15.99 -9.30
C SER A 43 6.02 15.56 -8.91
N GLY A 44 6.17 14.94 -7.73
CA GLY A 44 7.46 14.41 -7.26
C GLY A 44 7.98 13.28 -8.16
N ALA A 45 7.09 12.40 -8.63
CA ALA A 45 7.45 11.38 -9.61
C ALA A 45 7.92 12.00 -10.94
N ALA A 46 7.21 13.01 -11.46
CA ALA A 46 7.60 13.70 -12.68
C ALA A 46 8.97 14.39 -12.55
N LEU A 47 9.21 15.06 -11.42
CA LEU A 47 10.51 15.68 -11.13
C LEU A 47 11.63 14.65 -11.06
N ALA A 48 11.43 13.56 -10.32
CA ALA A 48 12.42 12.51 -10.18
C ALA A 48 12.71 11.79 -11.52
N THR A 49 11.67 11.50 -12.31
CA THR A 49 11.83 10.94 -13.67
C THR A 49 12.62 11.89 -14.56
N ASN A 50 12.32 13.19 -14.54
CA ASN A 50 13.01 14.19 -15.37
C ASN A 50 14.48 14.36 -14.97
N GLU A 51 14.78 14.39 -13.68
CA GLU A 51 16.13 14.49 -13.14
C GLU A 51 16.96 13.26 -13.55
N GLU A 52 16.46 12.06 -13.27
CA GLU A 52 17.15 10.81 -13.65
C GLU A 52 17.34 10.73 -15.17
N THR A 53 16.33 11.12 -15.94
CA THR A 53 16.43 11.14 -17.41
C THR A 53 17.47 12.13 -17.91
N ALA A 54 17.58 13.32 -17.30
CA ALA A 54 18.60 14.30 -17.66
C ALA A 54 20.01 13.76 -17.39
N GLU A 55 20.21 13.07 -16.27
CA GLU A 55 21.49 12.41 -15.99
C GLU A 55 21.83 11.33 -17.03
N TRP A 56 20.87 10.47 -17.38
CA TRP A 56 21.10 9.42 -18.37
C TRP A 56 21.32 9.97 -19.77
N ARG A 57 20.61 11.04 -20.14
CA ARG A 57 20.86 11.82 -21.37
C ARG A 57 22.30 12.26 -21.45
N ALA A 58 22.82 12.88 -20.39
CA ALA A 58 24.19 13.34 -20.33
C ALA A 58 25.20 12.17 -20.44
N LYS A 59 24.99 11.09 -19.67
CA LYS A 59 25.86 9.90 -19.69
C LYS A 59 25.95 9.29 -21.09
N ILE A 60 24.82 9.08 -21.77
CA ILE A 60 24.79 8.44 -23.10
C ILE A 60 25.34 9.37 -24.19
N GLY A 61 25.10 10.68 -24.06
CA GLY A 61 25.68 11.69 -24.94
C GLY A 61 27.20 11.58 -25.04
N THR A 62 27.87 11.15 -23.97
CA THR A 62 29.33 10.97 -23.92
C THR A 62 29.82 9.60 -24.42
N ILE A 63 29.04 8.53 -24.25
CA ILE A 63 29.50 7.14 -24.45
C ILE A 63 29.28 6.66 -25.90
N SER A 64 28.23 7.11 -26.59
CA SER A 64 27.92 6.58 -27.92
C SER A 64 27.21 7.60 -28.83
N PRO A 65 27.98 8.37 -29.63
CA PRO A 65 27.40 9.29 -30.60
C PRO A 65 26.63 8.58 -31.73
N PHE A 66 26.96 7.32 -32.03
CA PHE A 66 26.54 6.63 -33.24
C PHE A 66 25.45 5.55 -33.04
N GLN A 67 25.15 5.08 -31.82
CA GLN A 67 24.04 4.13 -31.56
C GLN A 67 22.63 4.73 -31.70
N ARG A 68 22.51 5.92 -32.30
CA ARG A 68 21.30 6.74 -32.36
C ARG A 68 20.36 6.38 -33.53
N ILE A 69 20.72 5.39 -34.34
CA ILE A 69 19.97 5.04 -35.56
C ILE A 69 18.97 3.93 -35.25
N GLY A 70 17.67 4.25 -35.31
CA GLY A 70 16.57 3.28 -35.36
C GLY A 70 15.95 2.84 -34.03
N SER A 71 16.50 3.23 -32.87
CA SER A 71 15.94 2.89 -31.54
C SER A 71 15.41 4.12 -30.79
N SER A 72 14.35 3.93 -29.99
CA SER A 72 13.83 4.99 -29.11
C SER A 72 14.87 5.38 -28.08
N TYR A 73 15.03 6.69 -27.83
CA TYR A 73 15.99 7.22 -26.87
C TYR A 73 15.73 6.68 -25.45
N SER A 74 14.46 6.49 -25.05
CA SER A 74 14.09 5.79 -23.81
C SER A 74 14.63 4.36 -23.72
N THR A 75 14.61 3.62 -24.82
CA THR A 75 15.08 2.23 -24.86
C THR A 75 16.58 2.17 -24.66
N ILE A 76 17.33 3.06 -25.31
CA ILE A 76 18.79 3.16 -25.14
C ILE A 76 19.12 3.53 -23.69
N MET A 77 18.46 4.56 -23.13
CA MET A 77 18.67 4.97 -21.74
C MET A 77 18.40 3.85 -20.75
N HIS A 78 17.31 3.13 -20.93
CA HIS A 78 16.98 2.03 -20.04
C HIS A 78 17.99 0.88 -20.14
N GLN A 79 18.45 0.56 -21.35
CA GLN A 79 19.47 -0.47 -21.56
C GLN A 79 20.78 -0.09 -20.87
N GLU A 80 21.22 1.16 -21.02
CA GLU A 80 22.42 1.66 -20.36
C GLU A 80 22.29 1.73 -18.85
N TRP A 81 21.12 2.11 -18.33
CA TRP A 81 20.79 2.02 -16.91
C TRP A 81 20.95 0.59 -16.38
N ARG A 82 20.39 -0.41 -17.07
CA ARG A 82 20.55 -1.83 -16.68
C ARG A 82 22.01 -2.28 -16.71
N GLN A 83 22.76 -1.89 -17.72
CA GLN A 83 24.19 -2.23 -17.80
C GLN A 83 25.01 -1.58 -16.69
N ALA A 84 24.74 -0.31 -16.37
CA ALA A 84 25.42 0.40 -15.30
C ALA A 84 25.14 -0.23 -13.93
N LYS A 85 23.89 -0.62 -13.67
CA LYS A 85 23.52 -1.39 -12.48
C LYS A 85 24.34 -2.69 -12.37
N GLY A 86 24.55 -3.39 -13.49
CA GLY A 86 25.41 -4.57 -13.54
C GLY A 86 26.89 -4.26 -13.23
N ARG A 87 27.42 -3.14 -13.74
CA ARG A 87 28.81 -2.71 -13.46
C ARG A 87 29.02 -2.33 -11.98
N GLU A 88 28.08 -1.59 -11.40
CA GLU A 88 28.12 -1.23 -9.97
C GLU A 88 28.05 -2.48 -9.07
N TRP A 89 27.23 -3.45 -9.46
CA TRP A 89 27.18 -4.74 -8.79
C TRP A 89 28.50 -5.50 -8.87
N GLN A 90 29.11 -5.60 -10.06
CA GLN A 90 30.39 -6.29 -10.21
C GLN A 90 31.44 -5.66 -9.30
N LYS A 91 31.50 -4.33 -9.24
CA LYS A 91 32.37 -3.59 -8.32
C LYS A 91 32.08 -3.95 -6.86
N SER A 92 30.81 -3.99 -6.45
CA SER A 92 30.39 -4.34 -5.09
C SER A 92 30.76 -5.77 -4.72
N PHE A 93 30.66 -6.70 -5.68
CA PHE A 93 31.07 -8.09 -5.50
C PHE A 93 32.58 -8.22 -5.35
N ASP A 94 33.37 -7.53 -6.18
CA ASP A 94 34.83 -7.52 -6.08
C ASP A 94 35.29 -6.95 -4.73
N GLU A 95 34.64 -5.89 -4.25
CA GLU A 95 34.87 -5.34 -2.90
C GLU A 95 34.47 -6.32 -1.79
N PHE A 96 33.36 -7.04 -1.95
CA PHE A 96 32.94 -8.07 -1.01
C PHE A 96 33.95 -9.22 -0.95
N GLN A 97 34.44 -9.70 -2.10
CA GLN A 97 35.46 -10.74 -2.19
C GLN A 97 36.74 -10.35 -1.45
N LYS A 98 37.16 -9.08 -1.56
CA LYS A 98 38.30 -8.55 -0.79
C LYS A 98 38.05 -8.61 0.72
N LYS A 99 36.84 -8.27 1.19
CA LYS A 99 36.48 -8.30 2.61
C LYS A 99 36.46 -9.71 3.20
N ILE A 100 36.06 -10.71 2.41
CA ILE A 100 36.00 -12.12 2.85
C ILE A 100 37.30 -12.89 2.60
N ALA A 101 38.36 -12.25 2.11
CA ALA A 101 39.62 -12.90 1.77
C ALA A 101 40.26 -13.62 2.97
N GLY A 102 40.04 -13.11 4.18
CA GLY A 102 40.54 -13.70 5.43
C GLY A 102 39.70 -14.86 5.98
N LEU A 103 38.55 -15.20 5.38
CA LEU A 103 37.75 -16.35 5.81
C LEU A 103 38.43 -17.67 5.40
N PRO A 104 38.23 -18.76 6.18
CA PRO A 104 38.76 -20.07 5.86
C PRO A 104 38.46 -20.50 4.42
N ALA A 105 39.54 -20.88 3.71
CA ALA A 105 39.54 -21.16 2.28
C ALA A 105 38.68 -22.37 1.87
N GLY A 106 38.38 -23.26 2.81
CA GLY A 106 37.58 -24.48 2.58
C GLY A 106 36.12 -24.15 2.29
N THR A 107 35.28 -24.10 3.32
CA THR A 107 33.82 -23.99 3.13
C THR A 107 33.29 -22.57 3.27
N LEU A 108 33.80 -21.79 4.23
CA LEU A 108 33.19 -20.52 4.62
C LEU A 108 33.34 -19.43 3.55
N ARG A 109 34.52 -19.31 2.93
CA ARG A 109 34.75 -18.29 1.90
C ARG A 109 33.96 -18.58 0.61
N PRO A 110 33.96 -19.80 0.03
CA PRO A 110 33.10 -20.11 -1.12
C PRO A 110 31.62 -19.99 -0.79
N LEU A 111 31.17 -20.45 0.38
CA LEU A 111 29.77 -20.31 0.80
C LEU A 111 29.35 -18.83 0.83
N ALA A 112 30.13 -17.96 1.47
CA ALA A 112 29.85 -16.53 1.52
C ALA A 112 29.84 -15.89 0.13
N ALA A 113 30.81 -16.23 -0.72
CA ALA A 113 30.89 -15.74 -2.10
C ALA A 113 29.67 -16.18 -2.93
N TYR A 114 29.30 -17.46 -2.87
CA TYR A 114 28.12 -17.97 -3.58
C TYR A 114 26.83 -17.37 -3.06
N SER A 115 26.64 -17.29 -1.74
CA SER A 115 25.46 -16.68 -1.15
C SER A 115 25.30 -15.22 -1.61
N TYR A 116 26.37 -14.43 -1.55
CA TYR A 116 26.34 -13.07 -2.06
C TYR A 116 26.03 -13.03 -3.56
N TYR A 117 26.74 -13.83 -4.36
CA TYR A 117 26.56 -13.88 -5.80
C TYR A 117 25.12 -14.20 -6.18
N TYR A 118 24.51 -15.24 -5.61
CA TYR A 118 23.14 -15.62 -5.94
C TYR A 118 22.11 -14.57 -5.53
N VAL A 119 22.25 -13.98 -4.33
CA VAL A 119 21.34 -12.92 -3.87
C VAL A 119 21.47 -11.69 -4.76
N ALA A 120 22.71 -11.28 -5.01
CA ALA A 120 22.97 -10.02 -5.68
C ALA A 120 22.74 -10.13 -7.20
N GLN A 121 23.04 -11.26 -7.82
CA GLN A 121 22.63 -11.56 -9.21
C GLN A 121 21.10 -11.56 -9.34
N SER A 122 20.38 -12.15 -8.38
CA SER A 122 18.91 -12.11 -8.37
C SER A 122 18.39 -10.67 -8.35
N TRP A 123 19.02 -9.78 -7.57
CA TRP A 123 18.67 -8.36 -7.49
C TRP A 123 18.95 -7.58 -8.79
N VAL A 124 20.11 -7.82 -9.43
CA VAL A 124 20.48 -7.14 -10.69
C VAL A 124 19.53 -7.52 -11.82
N ASN A 125 19.11 -8.79 -11.85
CA ASN A 125 18.24 -9.31 -12.90
C ASN A 125 16.77 -8.91 -12.75
N LEU A 126 16.38 -8.31 -11.63
CA LEU A 126 15.03 -7.79 -11.46
C LEU A 126 14.67 -6.80 -12.56
N THR A 127 13.40 -6.81 -12.96
CA THR A 127 12.81 -5.68 -13.66
C THR A 127 12.76 -4.48 -12.72
N GLU A 128 12.76 -3.28 -13.29
CA GLU A 128 12.62 -2.06 -12.51
C GLU A 128 11.32 -2.05 -11.68
N GLY A 129 10.20 -2.50 -12.26
CA GLY A 129 8.93 -2.62 -11.52
C GLY A 129 9.03 -3.55 -10.31
N LYS A 130 9.70 -4.69 -10.47
CA LYS A 130 9.92 -5.63 -9.37
C LYS A 130 10.84 -5.06 -8.31
N GLU A 131 11.86 -4.29 -8.70
CA GLU A 131 12.71 -3.55 -7.77
C GLU A 131 11.91 -2.55 -6.92
N MET A 132 11.00 -1.78 -7.54
CA MET A 132 10.11 -0.88 -6.80
C MET A 132 9.22 -1.62 -5.81
N CYS A 133 8.69 -2.79 -6.21
CA CYS A 133 7.88 -3.63 -5.32
C CYS A 133 8.70 -4.11 -4.11
N TYR A 134 9.94 -4.56 -4.30
CA TYR A 134 10.80 -4.96 -3.18
C TYR A 134 11.15 -3.79 -2.26
N LYS A 135 11.38 -2.59 -2.79
CA LYS A 135 11.59 -1.38 -1.98
C LYS A 135 10.38 -1.09 -1.08
N LEU A 136 9.16 -1.17 -1.63
CA LEU A 136 7.92 -1.01 -0.85
C LEU A 136 7.75 -2.11 0.20
N VAL A 137 8.00 -3.38 -0.14
CA VAL A 137 7.98 -4.49 0.82
C VAL A 137 8.99 -4.27 1.93
N GLY A 138 10.18 -3.76 1.62
CA GLY A 138 11.18 -3.35 2.62
C GLY A 138 10.62 -2.30 3.59
N CYS A 139 9.90 -1.29 3.10
CA CYS A 139 9.20 -0.32 3.95
C CYS A 139 8.13 -0.99 4.83
N PHE A 140 7.34 -1.91 4.28
CA PHE A 140 6.31 -2.65 5.05
C PHE A 140 6.93 -3.47 6.17
N VAL A 141 8.01 -4.19 5.89
CA VAL A 141 8.77 -4.98 6.86
C VAL A 141 9.36 -4.07 7.93
N GLY A 142 9.95 -2.93 7.54
CA GLY A 142 10.51 -1.95 8.48
C GLY A 142 9.46 -1.43 9.47
N VAL A 143 8.28 -1.04 8.97
CA VAL A 143 7.16 -0.59 9.82
C VAL A 143 6.63 -1.73 10.69
N TYR A 144 6.54 -2.94 10.15
CA TYR A 144 6.10 -4.12 10.91
C TYR A 144 7.06 -4.44 12.07
N LEU A 145 8.38 -4.44 11.82
CA LEU A 145 9.40 -4.63 12.84
C LEU A 145 9.36 -3.52 13.89
N LEU A 146 9.19 -2.26 13.47
CA LEU A 146 9.00 -1.14 14.39
C LEU A 146 7.79 -1.36 15.31
N SER A 147 6.69 -1.89 14.77
CA SER A 147 5.48 -2.18 15.54
C SER A 147 5.62 -3.37 16.52
N ALA A 148 6.59 -4.26 16.26
CA ALA A 148 6.88 -5.39 17.14
C ALA A 148 7.56 -4.93 18.44
N ILE A 149 8.38 -3.87 18.38
CA ILE A 149 9.11 -3.31 19.54
C ILE A 149 8.10 -2.70 20.55
N PRO A 150 8.04 -3.19 21.81
CA PRO A 150 7.05 -2.72 22.79
C PRO A 150 7.06 -1.20 23.02
N ALA A 151 8.25 -0.59 23.08
CA ALA A 151 8.41 0.85 23.28
C ALA A 151 7.90 1.70 22.10
N ALA A 152 8.02 1.19 20.86
CA ALA A 152 7.62 1.91 19.65
C ALA A 152 6.20 1.54 19.17
N ARG A 153 5.61 0.46 19.69
CA ARG A 153 4.33 -0.11 19.23
C ARG A 153 3.20 0.92 19.20
N GLN A 154 3.06 1.72 20.26
CA GLN A 154 1.98 2.71 20.32
C GLN A 154 2.16 3.82 19.29
N VAL A 155 3.39 4.27 19.09
CA VAL A 155 3.73 5.27 18.07
C VAL A 155 3.48 4.69 16.67
N ALA A 156 3.95 3.47 16.42
CA ALA A 156 3.73 2.76 15.17
C ALA A 156 2.23 2.62 14.84
N ARG A 157 1.40 2.18 15.80
CA ARG A 157 -0.06 2.10 15.60
C ARG A 157 -0.68 3.48 15.33
N ARG A 158 -0.25 4.53 16.03
CA ARG A 158 -0.77 5.90 15.84
C ARG A 158 -0.40 6.52 14.50
N MET A 159 0.75 6.13 13.93
CA MET A 159 1.27 6.67 12.68
C MET A 159 0.92 5.81 11.46
N PHE A 160 0.84 4.49 11.59
CA PHE A 160 0.68 3.55 10.47
C PHE A 160 -0.65 2.78 10.51
N SER A 161 -1.64 3.30 11.24
CA SER A 161 -3.03 2.84 11.16
C SER A 161 -3.96 4.04 11.07
N HIS A 162 -4.95 3.95 10.18
CA HIS A 162 -5.90 5.02 9.93
C HIS A 162 -7.19 4.77 10.69
N ASP A 163 -7.38 5.52 11.79
CA ASP A 163 -8.63 5.62 12.52
C ASP A 163 -9.46 6.80 11.96
N PRO A 164 -10.65 6.54 11.38
CA PRO A 164 -11.51 7.57 10.79
C PRO A 164 -11.99 8.64 11.77
N LEU A 165 -11.99 8.34 13.08
CA LEU A 165 -12.46 9.26 14.13
C LEU A 165 -11.31 10.06 14.77
N SER A 166 -10.06 9.74 14.44
CA SER A 166 -8.88 10.39 15.02
C SER A 166 -8.63 11.82 14.55
N GLY A 167 -9.28 12.24 13.45
CA GLY A 167 -9.02 13.54 12.80
C GLY A 167 -7.67 13.64 12.07
N ARG A 168 -6.87 12.56 12.03
CA ARG A 168 -5.54 12.54 11.40
C ARG A 168 -5.66 12.16 9.93
N SER A 169 -5.61 13.15 9.03
CA SER A 169 -5.66 12.87 7.59
C SER A 169 -4.35 12.25 7.06
N PHE A 170 -3.20 12.53 7.68
CA PHE A 170 -1.92 12.00 7.20
C PHE A 170 -1.85 10.46 7.23
N THR A 171 -2.63 9.84 8.12
CA THR A 171 -2.69 8.37 8.21
C THR A 171 -3.37 7.72 7.00
N LEU A 172 -4.07 8.48 6.14
CA LEU A 172 -4.56 7.97 4.84
C LEU A 172 -3.41 7.50 3.92
N LEU A 173 -2.25 8.15 4.03
CA LEU A 173 -1.05 7.73 3.32
C LEU A 173 -0.28 6.69 4.12
N THR A 174 0.06 7.01 5.38
CA THR A 174 0.99 6.19 6.14
C THR A 174 0.39 4.85 6.56
N SER A 175 -0.93 4.68 6.64
CA SER A 175 -1.55 3.38 6.93
C SER A 175 -1.22 2.30 5.89
N GLN A 176 -0.82 2.69 4.68
CA GLN A 176 -0.42 1.76 3.62
C GLN A 176 0.79 0.91 4.00
N PHE A 177 1.68 1.43 4.86
CA PHE A 177 2.88 0.73 5.27
C PHE A 177 2.67 -0.17 6.50
N GLY A 178 1.63 0.10 7.29
CA GLY A 178 1.31 -0.70 8.48
C GLY A 178 0.67 -2.04 8.12
N HIS A 179 0.91 -3.07 8.92
CA HIS A 179 0.27 -4.37 8.77
C HIS A 179 -0.12 -4.94 10.14
N ALA A 180 -1.36 -5.44 10.28
CA ALA A 180 -1.89 -5.94 11.55
C ALA A 180 -1.17 -7.19 12.09
N GLY A 181 -0.56 -7.99 11.22
CA GLY A 181 0.12 -9.23 11.58
C GLY A 181 0.97 -9.78 10.45
N LEU A 182 1.77 -10.83 10.75
CA LEU A 182 2.71 -11.42 9.81
C LEU A 182 2.03 -11.99 8.57
N LEU A 183 0.89 -12.68 8.74
CA LEU A 183 0.14 -13.22 7.60
C LEU A 183 -0.37 -12.11 6.67
N HIS A 184 -0.90 -11.02 7.25
CA HIS A 184 -1.35 -9.87 6.48
C HIS A 184 -0.18 -9.22 5.72
N LEU A 185 0.98 -9.08 6.35
CA LEU A 185 2.22 -8.62 5.71
C LEU A 185 2.64 -9.56 4.57
N ALA A 186 2.66 -10.86 4.81
CA ALA A 186 3.10 -11.85 3.84
C ALA A 186 2.20 -11.87 2.60
N VAL A 187 0.87 -11.88 2.78
CA VAL A 187 -0.10 -11.86 1.67
C VAL A 187 -0.02 -10.56 0.88
N ASN A 188 0.04 -9.40 1.54
CA ASN A 188 0.18 -8.11 0.82
C ASN A 188 1.52 -8.05 0.08
N SER A 189 2.61 -8.50 0.69
CA SER A 189 3.94 -8.48 0.05
C SER A 189 3.98 -9.42 -1.15
N PHE A 190 3.43 -10.63 -1.02
CA PHE A 190 3.34 -11.58 -2.13
C PHE A 190 2.48 -11.03 -3.28
N ALA A 191 1.31 -10.48 -2.97
CA ALA A 191 0.43 -9.90 -3.96
C ALA A 191 1.05 -8.66 -4.64
N LEU A 192 1.76 -7.79 -3.90
CA LEU A 192 2.48 -6.65 -4.47
C LEU A 192 3.60 -7.11 -5.40
N LEU A 193 4.40 -8.10 -4.99
CA LEU A 193 5.46 -8.66 -5.82
C LEU A 193 4.90 -9.35 -7.08
N GLY A 194 3.69 -9.91 -7.01
CA GLY A 194 3.00 -10.46 -8.17
C GLY A 194 2.47 -9.37 -9.11
N PHE A 195 1.50 -8.59 -8.65
CA PHE A 195 0.72 -7.68 -9.50
C PHE A 195 1.34 -6.29 -9.70
N GLY A 196 2.21 -5.84 -8.79
CA GLY A 196 2.87 -4.54 -8.92
C GLY A 196 3.80 -4.47 -10.12
N GLU A 197 4.50 -5.57 -10.43
CA GLU A 197 5.34 -5.67 -11.63
C GLU A 197 4.53 -5.57 -12.93
N PHE A 198 3.36 -6.22 -13.00
CA PHE A 198 2.46 -6.11 -14.15
C PHE A 198 1.88 -4.69 -14.31
N ALA A 199 1.46 -4.06 -13.20
CA ALA A 199 1.00 -2.67 -13.22
C ALA A 199 2.10 -1.73 -13.74
N TRP A 200 3.33 -1.86 -13.25
CA TRP A 200 4.48 -1.10 -13.78
C TRP A 200 4.72 -1.38 -15.27
N SER A 201 4.69 -2.65 -15.69
CA SER A 201 4.90 -3.05 -17.09
C SER A 201 3.88 -2.39 -18.02
N TYR A 202 2.62 -2.32 -17.59
CA TYR A 202 1.57 -1.62 -18.34
C TYR A 202 1.86 -0.12 -18.45
N LEU A 203 2.16 0.54 -17.33
CA LEU A 203 2.46 1.98 -17.29
C LEU A 203 3.67 2.33 -18.17
N ARG A 204 4.72 1.52 -18.12
CA ARG A 204 5.91 1.66 -18.97
C ARG A 204 5.59 1.44 -20.45
N SER A 205 4.82 0.40 -20.77
CA SER A 205 4.41 0.12 -22.15
C SER A 205 3.63 1.30 -22.72
N LYS A 206 2.72 1.90 -21.95
CA LYS A 206 2.02 3.13 -22.35
C LYS A 206 2.98 4.28 -22.60
N GLN A 207 3.90 4.53 -21.68
CA GLN A 207 4.85 5.62 -21.85
C GLN A 207 5.77 5.47 -23.08
N ILE A 208 6.14 4.25 -23.46
CA ILE A 208 7.03 4.00 -24.60
C ILE A 208 6.29 3.99 -25.95
N ASN A 209 5.00 3.63 -25.95
CA ASN A 209 4.24 3.42 -27.19
C ASN A 209 3.26 4.55 -27.54
N GLU A 210 2.94 5.45 -26.60
CA GLU A 210 1.98 6.53 -26.86
C GLU A 210 2.58 7.66 -27.75
N PRO A 211 1.79 8.22 -28.69
CA PRO A 211 2.18 9.40 -29.45
C PRO A 211 2.42 10.62 -28.56
N GLY A 212 3.44 11.43 -28.87
CA GLY A 212 3.77 12.62 -28.07
C GLY A 212 4.44 12.33 -26.72
N ARG A 213 4.88 11.09 -26.49
CA ARG A 213 5.65 10.69 -25.31
C ARG A 213 6.92 11.52 -25.13
N LEU A 214 7.28 11.73 -23.87
CA LEU A 214 8.60 12.25 -23.48
C LEU A 214 9.55 11.08 -23.28
N ASP A 215 10.80 11.21 -23.75
CA ASP A 215 11.78 10.16 -23.47
C ASP A 215 12.13 10.15 -21.99
N GLU A 216 12.28 8.95 -21.43
CA GLU A 216 12.60 8.70 -20.02
C GLU A 216 13.51 7.47 -19.88
N ALA A 217 14.40 7.47 -18.89
CA ALA A 217 15.30 6.34 -18.64
C ALA A 217 14.58 5.16 -17.94
N THR A 218 13.68 5.51 -17.04
CA THR A 218 13.09 4.66 -16.00
C THR A 218 11.62 5.06 -15.83
N SER A 219 10.76 4.08 -15.51
CA SER A 219 9.32 4.30 -15.33
C SER A 219 8.84 3.95 -13.91
N GLY A 220 9.75 3.69 -12.98
CA GLY A 220 9.50 3.21 -11.63
C GLY A 220 8.73 4.23 -10.81
N TYR A 221 9.01 5.51 -11.01
CA TYR A 221 8.29 6.60 -10.38
C TYR A 221 6.82 6.68 -10.80
N HIS A 222 6.46 6.25 -12.02
CA HIS A 222 5.06 6.17 -12.44
C HIS A 222 4.30 5.15 -11.59
N PHE A 223 4.91 3.99 -11.35
CA PHE A 223 4.33 2.96 -10.49
C PHE A 223 4.24 3.43 -9.03
N LEU A 224 5.26 4.11 -8.50
CA LEU A 224 5.23 4.65 -7.13
C LEU A 224 4.14 5.72 -6.95
N ALA A 225 4.00 6.66 -7.89
CA ALA A 225 2.94 7.66 -7.86
C ALA A 225 1.55 7.00 -7.94
N PHE A 226 1.39 6.03 -8.85
CA PHE A 226 0.17 5.23 -8.94
C PHE A 226 -0.15 4.51 -7.62
N HIS A 227 0.84 3.85 -7.00
CA HIS A 227 0.67 3.13 -5.74
C HIS A 227 0.22 4.05 -4.61
N VAL A 228 0.90 5.20 -4.45
CA VAL A 228 0.57 6.22 -3.45
C VAL A 228 -0.83 6.79 -3.67
N ALA A 229 -1.17 7.14 -4.91
CA ALA A 229 -2.48 7.69 -5.25
C ALA A 229 -3.60 6.67 -5.00
N ALA A 230 -3.45 5.44 -5.51
CA ALA A 230 -4.43 4.37 -5.36
C ALA A 230 -4.64 3.98 -3.89
N GLY A 231 -3.56 3.83 -3.12
CA GLY A 231 -3.63 3.51 -1.71
C GLY A 231 -4.29 4.63 -0.90
N THR A 232 -3.94 5.89 -1.18
CA THR A 232 -4.51 7.05 -0.47
C THR A 232 -5.98 7.21 -0.80
N PHE A 233 -6.36 7.01 -2.06
CA PHE A 233 -7.74 7.04 -2.50
C PHE A 233 -8.56 5.91 -1.86
N SER A 234 -8.03 4.68 -1.81
CA SER A 234 -8.69 3.56 -1.13
C SER A 234 -8.90 3.83 0.36
N ALA A 235 -7.89 4.36 1.05
CA ALA A 235 -8.01 4.78 2.45
C ALA A 235 -9.05 5.89 2.64
N LEU A 236 -9.12 6.85 1.72
CA LEU A 236 -10.14 7.91 1.74
C LEU A 236 -11.55 7.33 1.57
N VAL A 237 -11.76 6.42 0.63
CA VAL A 237 -13.07 5.77 0.42
C VAL A 237 -13.48 5.01 1.68
N SER A 238 -12.56 4.26 2.29
CA SER A 238 -12.80 3.58 3.57
C SER A 238 -13.15 4.56 4.70
N HIS A 239 -12.41 5.67 4.82
CA HIS A 239 -12.68 6.73 5.77
C HIS A 239 -14.08 7.35 5.57
N LEU A 240 -14.44 7.67 4.34
CA LEU A 240 -15.74 8.25 4.01
C LEU A 240 -16.88 7.26 4.29
N PHE A 241 -16.69 5.98 3.97
CA PHE A 241 -17.66 4.95 4.29
C PHE A 241 -17.85 4.81 5.81
N ALA A 242 -16.76 4.75 6.58
CA ALA A 242 -16.82 4.68 8.03
C ALA A 242 -17.53 5.90 8.65
N THR A 243 -17.18 7.10 8.20
CA THR A 243 -17.71 8.35 8.78
C THR A 243 -19.12 8.71 8.30
N ARG A 244 -19.51 8.33 7.08
CA ARG A 244 -20.81 8.70 6.48
C ARG A 244 -21.85 7.60 6.49
N VAL A 245 -21.43 6.34 6.58
CA VAL A 245 -22.35 5.20 6.56
C VAL A 245 -22.34 4.46 7.90
N LEU A 246 -21.18 4.04 8.39
CA LEU A 246 -21.10 3.24 9.62
C LEU A 246 -21.40 4.06 10.88
N LEU A 247 -20.78 5.23 11.03
CA LEU A 247 -20.93 6.07 12.21
C LEU A 247 -22.39 6.49 12.45
N PRO A 248 -23.15 7.03 11.47
CA PRO A 248 -24.55 7.38 11.69
C PRO A 248 -25.42 6.17 12.04
N ARG A 249 -25.15 5.00 11.42
CA ARG A 249 -25.86 3.74 11.74
C ARG A 249 -25.61 3.30 13.18
N MET A 250 -24.36 3.40 13.65
CA MET A 250 -24.00 3.09 15.03
C MET A 250 -24.69 4.03 16.03
N VAL A 251 -24.66 5.35 15.76
CA VAL A 251 -25.31 6.35 16.62
C VAL A 251 -26.82 6.11 16.67
N ALA A 252 -27.47 5.84 15.53
CA ALA A 252 -28.90 5.54 15.47
C ALA A 252 -29.26 4.26 16.25
N ASN A 253 -28.45 3.21 16.13
CA ASN A 253 -28.66 1.96 16.87
C ASN A 253 -28.47 2.15 18.39
N LEU A 254 -27.48 2.96 18.79
CA LEU A 254 -27.26 3.27 20.20
C LEU A 254 -28.42 4.07 20.79
N ALA A 255 -28.92 5.09 20.06
CA ALA A 255 -30.09 5.87 20.48
C ALA A 255 -31.35 4.99 20.61
N LYS A 256 -31.57 4.06 19.69
CA LYS A 256 -32.65 3.07 19.77
C LYS A 256 -32.50 2.15 20.98
N ASN A 257 -31.29 1.69 21.28
CA ASN A 257 -31.03 0.84 22.44
C ASN A 257 -31.26 1.57 23.76
N VAL A 258 -30.83 2.83 23.89
CA VAL A 258 -31.13 3.66 25.06
C VAL A 258 -32.63 3.82 25.24
N SER A 259 -33.36 4.09 24.15
CA SER A 259 -34.82 4.21 24.16
C SER A 259 -35.52 2.89 24.54
N ALA A 260 -35.04 1.76 24.01
CA ALA A 260 -35.57 0.43 24.30
C ALA A 260 -35.33 0.02 25.77
N SER A 261 -34.11 0.26 26.30
CA SER A 261 -33.80 0.00 27.70
C SER A 261 -34.62 0.89 28.65
N ALA A 262 -34.84 2.16 28.30
CA ALA A 262 -35.74 3.04 29.05
C ALA A 262 -37.20 2.56 29.04
N ALA A 263 -37.62 1.87 27.97
CA ALA A 263 -38.96 1.28 27.83
C ALA A 263 -39.08 -0.15 28.39
N GLY A 264 -38.05 -0.67 29.07
CA GLY A 264 -38.05 -2.04 29.63
C GLY A 264 -37.92 -3.16 28.58
N ALA A 265 -37.62 -2.82 27.33
CA ALA A 265 -37.37 -3.79 26.26
C ALA A 265 -35.90 -4.26 26.27
N ALA A 266 -35.69 -5.52 25.86
CA ALA A 266 -34.34 -6.07 25.75
C ALA A 266 -33.50 -5.27 24.73
N PRO A 267 -32.28 -4.82 25.08
CA PRO A 267 -31.43 -4.06 24.17
C PRO A 267 -30.96 -4.91 22.99
N VAL A 268 -30.83 -4.31 21.81
CA VAL A 268 -30.21 -4.97 20.65
C VAL A 268 -28.70 -5.03 20.88
N THR A 269 -28.16 -6.24 21.03
CA THR A 269 -26.81 -6.52 21.51
C THR A 269 -25.67 -6.31 20.50
N ALA A 270 -25.97 -6.03 19.22
CA ALA A 270 -24.95 -5.96 18.17
C ALA A 270 -24.66 -4.53 17.70
N VAL A 271 -23.69 -3.86 18.31
CA VAL A 271 -23.03 -2.67 17.74
C VAL A 271 -21.74 -3.12 17.06
N THR A 272 -21.60 -2.90 15.76
CA THR A 272 -20.36 -3.15 15.01
C THR A 272 -19.38 -2.01 15.26
N PRO A 273 -18.19 -2.25 15.83
CA PRO A 273 -17.20 -1.20 16.03
C PRO A 273 -16.62 -0.71 14.69
N ILE A 274 -16.30 0.58 14.60
CA ILE A 274 -15.47 1.10 13.50
C ILE A 274 -14.03 0.74 13.81
N LEU A 275 -13.44 -0.14 13.00
CA LEU A 275 -12.06 -0.55 13.15
C LEU A 275 -11.11 0.36 12.35
N PRO A 276 -9.89 0.60 12.87
CA PRO A 276 -8.87 1.28 12.10
C PRO A 276 -8.49 0.48 10.85
N SER A 277 -8.29 1.17 9.73
CA SER A 277 -7.78 0.57 8.49
C SER A 277 -6.24 0.55 8.48
N ILE A 278 -5.66 -0.48 7.88
CA ILE A 278 -4.22 -0.72 7.86
C ILE A 278 -3.85 -1.63 6.67
N GLY A 279 -2.75 -1.34 5.96
CA GLY A 279 -2.22 -2.14 4.86
C GLY A 279 -2.25 -1.47 3.48
N ALA A 280 -1.45 -2.00 2.57
CA ALA A 280 -1.33 -1.55 1.18
C ALA A 280 -2.35 -2.19 0.22
N SER A 281 -3.32 -2.93 0.76
CA SER A 281 -4.25 -3.77 -0.01
C SER A 281 -5.02 -2.98 -1.07
N GLY A 282 -5.40 -1.73 -0.80
CA GLY A 282 -6.06 -0.86 -1.77
C GLY A 282 -5.20 -0.57 -3.02
N ALA A 283 -3.91 -0.28 -2.84
CA ALA A 283 -2.98 -0.05 -3.95
C ALA A 283 -2.66 -1.33 -4.72
N ILE A 284 -2.58 -2.47 -4.01
CA ILE A 284 -2.39 -3.79 -4.61
C ILE A 284 -3.64 -4.17 -5.43
N TRP A 285 -4.83 -3.92 -4.91
CA TRP A 285 -6.08 -4.23 -5.60
C TRP A 285 -6.22 -3.36 -6.87
N ALA A 286 -5.80 -2.10 -6.81
CA ALA A 286 -5.69 -1.25 -8.00
C ALA A 286 -4.67 -1.78 -9.02
N SER A 287 -3.52 -2.30 -8.57
CA SER A 287 -2.51 -2.90 -9.46
C SER A 287 -3.04 -4.13 -10.17
N LEU A 288 -3.77 -4.99 -9.45
CA LEU A 288 -4.44 -6.16 -10.01
C LEU A 288 -5.59 -5.75 -10.95
N MET A 289 -6.41 -4.75 -10.59
CA MET A 289 -7.45 -4.23 -11.47
C MET A 289 -6.84 -3.70 -12.79
N LEU A 290 -5.79 -2.88 -12.71
CA LEU A 290 -5.09 -2.37 -13.89
C LEU A 290 -4.57 -3.50 -14.78
N THR A 291 -3.96 -4.52 -14.16
CA THR A 291 -3.47 -5.72 -14.84
C THR A 291 -4.62 -6.49 -15.52
N SER A 292 -5.76 -6.63 -14.84
CA SER A 292 -6.92 -7.35 -15.36
C SER A 292 -7.57 -6.66 -16.55
N LEU A 293 -7.55 -5.32 -16.57
CA LEU A 293 -8.06 -4.54 -17.68
C LEU A 293 -7.07 -4.52 -18.86
N ALA A 294 -5.76 -4.51 -18.56
CA ALA A 294 -4.71 -4.54 -19.57
C ALA A 294 -4.61 -5.89 -20.28
N TRP A 295 -4.70 -6.99 -19.52
CA TRP A 295 -4.52 -8.36 -20.02
C TRP A 295 -5.57 -9.32 -19.43
N PRO A 296 -6.85 -9.18 -19.82
CA PRO A 296 -7.96 -9.93 -19.19
C PRO A 296 -7.89 -11.44 -19.38
N HIS A 297 -7.25 -11.90 -20.47
CA HIS A 297 -7.16 -13.31 -20.85
C HIS A 297 -5.91 -14.01 -20.33
N THR A 298 -4.97 -13.29 -19.69
CA THR A 298 -3.79 -13.92 -19.09
C THR A 298 -4.25 -14.87 -17.99
N THR A 299 -3.81 -16.13 -18.06
CA THR A 299 -4.13 -17.14 -17.05
C THR A 299 -3.16 -17.02 -15.89
N VAL A 300 -3.71 -16.98 -14.68
CA VAL A 300 -2.94 -17.08 -13.44
C VAL A 300 -3.40 -18.31 -12.68
N THR A 301 -2.45 -19.01 -12.08
CA THR A 301 -2.74 -20.04 -11.10
C THR A 301 -2.82 -19.37 -9.73
N LEU A 302 -3.96 -19.56 -9.04
CA LEU A 302 -4.07 -19.10 -7.67
C LEU A 302 -3.16 -19.97 -6.80
N VAL A 303 -2.44 -19.36 -5.86
CA VAL A 303 -1.51 -20.09 -4.96
C VAL A 303 -2.20 -21.25 -4.23
N PHE A 304 -3.50 -21.11 -3.93
CA PHE A 304 -4.30 -22.12 -3.23
C PHE A 304 -5.09 -23.05 -4.17
N LEU A 305 -5.10 -22.80 -5.48
CA LEU A 305 -5.77 -23.62 -6.50
C LEU A 305 -4.87 -23.70 -7.76
N PRO A 306 -3.67 -24.31 -7.66
CA PRO A 306 -2.70 -24.29 -8.76
C PRO A 306 -3.12 -25.12 -9.98
N PHE A 307 -4.15 -25.96 -9.83
CA PHE A 307 -4.60 -26.92 -10.86
C PHE A 307 -5.71 -26.37 -11.77
N ILE A 308 -6.30 -25.22 -11.44
CA ILE A 308 -7.38 -24.62 -12.23
C ILE A 308 -6.85 -23.31 -12.81
N PRO A 309 -6.46 -23.26 -14.10
CA PRO A 309 -6.06 -22.01 -14.72
C PRO A 309 -7.31 -21.13 -14.88
N ILE A 310 -7.32 -19.99 -14.20
CA ILE A 310 -8.38 -18.99 -14.31
C ILE A 310 -7.78 -17.74 -14.95
N SER A 311 -8.48 -17.13 -15.90
CA SER A 311 -8.05 -15.84 -16.45
C SER A 311 -8.16 -14.76 -15.38
N ILE A 312 -7.20 -13.82 -15.36
CA ILE A 312 -7.19 -12.73 -14.37
C ILE A 312 -8.52 -11.96 -14.40
N GLY A 313 -9.06 -11.68 -15.60
CA GLY A 313 -10.34 -10.98 -15.75
C GLY A 313 -11.49 -11.72 -15.06
N THR A 314 -11.64 -13.02 -15.28
CA THR A 314 -12.67 -13.83 -14.63
C THR A 314 -12.46 -13.92 -13.12
N GLY A 315 -11.20 -14.07 -12.67
CA GLY A 315 -10.86 -14.09 -11.25
C GLY A 315 -11.25 -12.80 -10.54
N VAL A 316 -10.92 -11.63 -11.12
CA VAL A 316 -11.26 -10.31 -10.58
C VAL A 316 -12.78 -10.11 -10.54
N LEU A 317 -13.50 -10.47 -11.60
CA LEU A 317 -14.97 -10.42 -11.61
C LEU A 317 -15.57 -11.31 -10.52
N GLY A 318 -15.00 -12.50 -10.30
CA GLY A 318 -15.40 -13.40 -9.21
C GLY A 318 -15.21 -12.77 -7.82
N PHE A 319 -14.06 -12.13 -7.57
CA PHE A 319 -13.82 -11.44 -6.30
C PHE A 319 -14.77 -10.25 -6.10
N ILE A 320 -15.03 -9.44 -7.13
CA ILE A 320 -15.99 -8.33 -7.06
C ILE A 320 -17.40 -8.85 -6.78
N ALA A 321 -17.82 -9.92 -7.45
CA ALA A 321 -19.12 -10.54 -7.19
C ALA A 321 -19.22 -11.05 -5.75
N LEU A 322 -18.15 -11.66 -5.24
CA LEU A 322 -18.07 -12.10 -3.84
C LEU A 322 -18.17 -10.93 -2.86
N ASP A 323 -17.47 -9.81 -3.13
CA ASP A 323 -17.54 -8.60 -2.31
C ASP A 323 -18.96 -8.01 -2.32
N ILE A 324 -19.62 -7.92 -3.47
CA ILE A 324 -21.02 -7.45 -3.59
C ILE A 324 -21.97 -8.37 -2.81
N VAL A 325 -21.83 -9.68 -2.97
CA VAL A 325 -22.64 -10.65 -2.21
C VAL A 325 -22.37 -10.52 -0.71
N GLY A 326 -21.12 -10.34 -0.30
CA GLY A 326 -20.72 -10.12 1.08
C GLY A 326 -21.33 -8.85 1.66
N LEU A 327 -21.34 -7.75 0.90
CA LEU A 327 -22.00 -6.49 1.28
C LEU A 327 -23.52 -6.64 1.40
N ILE A 328 -24.17 -7.32 0.45
CA ILE A 328 -25.62 -7.56 0.47
C ILE A 328 -26.02 -8.46 1.65
N ARG A 329 -25.24 -9.52 1.91
CA ARG A 329 -25.52 -10.50 2.98
C ARG A 329 -24.97 -10.09 4.35
N GLY A 330 -24.26 -8.98 4.45
CA GLY A 330 -23.62 -8.54 5.69
C GLY A 330 -22.62 -9.56 6.24
N TRP A 331 -21.87 -10.24 5.36
CA TRP A 331 -20.86 -11.21 5.78
C TRP A 331 -19.84 -10.53 6.70
N ARG A 332 -19.65 -11.12 7.88
CA ARG A 332 -18.71 -10.65 8.91
C ARG A 332 -17.32 -11.29 8.76
N TYR A 333 -17.14 -12.15 7.77
CA TYR A 333 -15.94 -12.96 7.57
C TYR A 333 -14.96 -12.28 6.61
N ALA A 334 -14.25 -11.27 7.13
CA ALA A 334 -12.89 -10.90 6.73
C ALA A 334 -12.21 -9.92 7.72
N GLU A 335 -12.78 -9.70 8.92
CA GLU A 335 -12.18 -8.87 9.98
C GLU A 335 -11.66 -9.71 11.17
N THR A 336 -11.41 -11.00 10.97
CA THR A 336 -10.85 -11.85 12.03
C THR A 336 -9.34 -11.65 12.24
N THR A 337 -8.68 -10.77 11.48
CA THR A 337 -7.24 -10.46 11.61
C THR A 337 -6.95 -9.08 12.22
N THR A 338 -7.98 -8.30 12.57
CA THR A 338 -7.84 -6.93 13.12
C THR A 338 -8.13 -6.81 14.62
N ARG A 339 -8.11 -7.92 15.37
CA ARG A 339 -7.96 -7.84 16.82
C ARG A 339 -6.48 -7.64 17.15
N VAL A 340 -6.09 -6.40 17.40
CA VAL A 340 -4.75 -6.02 17.86
C VAL A 340 -4.78 -5.47 19.27
#